data_AF-A0A9R1K4V0-F1
#
_entry.id   AF-A0A9R1K4V0-F1
#
_cell.length_a   1.000
_cell.length_b   1.000
_cell.length_c   1.000
_cell.angle_alpha   90.00
_cell.angle_beta   90.00
_cell.angle_gamma   90.00
#
_symmetry.space_group_name_H-M   'P 1'
#
loop_
_entity.id
_entity.type
_entity.pdbx_description
1 polymer ?
#
loop_
_entity_poly.entity_id
_entity_poly.type
_entity_poly.pdbx_seq_one_letter_code
_entity_poly.pdbx_strand_id
1 'polypeptide(L)'
;MEITSSTMVKPAYAVPHPLTGDKVSLTVFDRAAVDTFVPTVLAYRAPAPSNDALREGLLKAVAAYPHLAGRFALDDQGRRFLDVNNEGVLLIEAAVPVDLADVLVAAYTFFFFAYAGEHWGGAAAVQIQLNRYRCGGLVVGICSHHQAADGHSMSMFFTAWASAVRERKDFTTPAPFLDRARTTVPRSTPTPVFDHRSREFTCGDGDTYAVVPMDRIKNLTVHFTAEFVADLKARVGARCSRFQCLLAHVWKKITAARDLKPEEFTKVRVAVRDVLNSSYGSVVGVIRDAVARIDDEYVQSFVDFG
;
A
#
# COMPACT_ATOMS: atom_id res chain seq x y z
N MET A 1 -23.10 -13.29 3.48
CA MET A 1 -22.92 -11.85 3.21
C MET A 1 -23.82 -11.51 2.05
N GLU A 2 -24.59 -10.43 2.15
CA GLU A 2 -25.50 -9.97 1.11
C GLU A 2 -25.12 -8.55 0.71
N ILE A 3 -24.90 -8.30 -0.57
CA ILE A 3 -24.64 -6.94 -1.09
C ILE A 3 -25.99 -6.23 -1.22
N THR A 4 -26.14 -5.11 -0.53
CA THR A 4 -27.37 -4.31 -0.50
C THR A 4 -27.32 -3.12 -1.45
N SER A 5 -26.12 -2.63 -1.80
CA SER A 5 -25.92 -1.53 -2.74
C SER A 5 -24.54 -1.60 -3.39
N SER A 6 -24.45 -1.11 -4.62
CA SER A 6 -23.20 -0.85 -5.33
C SER A 6 -23.36 0.45 -6.11
N THR A 7 -22.59 1.47 -5.76
CA THR A 7 -22.71 2.81 -6.36
C THR A 7 -21.36 3.46 -6.58
N MET A 8 -21.28 4.25 -7.64
CA MET A 8 -20.12 5.11 -7.90
C MET A 8 -20.30 6.45 -7.18
N VAL A 9 -19.46 6.70 -6.18
CA VAL A 9 -19.50 7.89 -5.34
C VAL A 9 -18.59 8.95 -5.94
N LYS A 10 -19.20 9.96 -6.56
CA LYS A 10 -18.48 11.09 -7.15
C LYS A 10 -18.27 12.19 -6.12
N PRO A 11 -17.08 12.79 -6.00
CA PRO A 11 -16.82 13.88 -5.05
C PRO A 11 -17.85 15.00 -5.16
N ALA A 12 -18.17 15.58 -4.01
CA ALA A 12 -19.02 16.76 -3.92
C ALA A 12 -18.15 18.02 -4.04
N TYR A 13 -18.19 18.68 -5.19
CA TYR A 13 -17.51 19.94 -5.42
C TYR A 13 -18.48 21.12 -5.30
N ALA A 14 -18.10 22.16 -4.57
CA ALA A 14 -18.69 23.49 -4.77
C ALA A 14 -18.10 24.15 -6.03
N VAL A 15 -16.79 23.92 -6.26
CA VAL A 15 -16.03 24.29 -7.46
C VAL A 15 -15.18 23.07 -7.85
N PRO A 16 -15.18 22.61 -9.11
CA PRO A 16 -14.35 21.49 -9.54
C PRO A 16 -12.88 21.69 -9.16
N HIS A 17 -12.20 20.62 -8.75
CA HIS A 17 -10.77 20.69 -8.46
C HIS A 17 -10.00 21.14 -9.72
N PRO A 18 -8.93 21.96 -9.62
CA PRO A 18 -8.15 22.43 -10.78
C PRO A 18 -7.58 21.33 -11.70
N LEU A 19 -7.46 20.10 -11.18
CA LEU A 19 -6.97 18.94 -11.91
C LEU A 19 -8.08 18.15 -12.62
N THR A 20 -9.35 18.55 -12.45
CA THR A 20 -10.47 17.81 -13.04
C THR A 20 -10.41 17.91 -14.55
N GLY A 21 -10.36 16.75 -15.23
CA GLY A 21 -10.16 16.65 -16.68
C GLY A 21 -8.70 16.53 -17.11
N ASP A 22 -7.74 16.63 -16.19
CA ASP A 22 -6.33 16.47 -16.51
C ASP A 22 -5.95 15.01 -16.71
N LYS A 23 -5.01 14.79 -17.62
CA LYS A 23 -4.28 13.53 -17.79
C LYS A 23 -2.98 13.61 -17.00
N VAL A 24 -2.95 13.01 -15.81
CA VAL A 24 -1.80 13.08 -14.91
C VAL A 24 -0.84 11.93 -15.19
N SER A 25 0.35 12.25 -15.68
CA SER A 25 1.42 11.26 -15.90
C SER A 25 1.87 10.61 -14.60
N LEU A 26 2.16 9.31 -14.66
CA LEU A 26 2.78 8.57 -13.56
C LEU A 26 4.24 8.97 -13.42
N THR A 27 4.68 9.21 -12.18
CA THR A 27 6.11 9.45 -11.87
C THR A 27 6.92 8.17 -12.06
N VAL A 28 8.26 8.27 -11.99
CA VAL A 28 9.11 7.06 -11.96
C VAL A 28 8.80 6.16 -10.74
N PHE A 29 8.44 6.75 -9.60
CA PHE A 29 8.06 6.00 -8.39
C PHE A 29 6.73 5.27 -8.56
N ASP A 30 5.74 5.93 -9.18
CA ASP A 30 4.45 5.32 -9.49
C ASP A 30 4.61 4.13 -10.45
N ARG A 31 5.50 4.25 -11.44
CA ARG A 31 5.79 3.16 -12.40
C ARG A 31 6.56 1.99 -11.78
N ALA A 32 7.42 2.27 -10.81
CA ALA A 32 8.17 1.24 -10.08
C ALA A 32 7.35 0.59 -8.95
N ALA A 33 6.25 1.19 -8.53
CA ALA A 33 5.29 0.55 -7.66
C ALA A 33 4.65 -0.67 -8.34
N VAL A 34 4.29 -1.66 -7.53
CA VAL A 34 3.68 -2.90 -8.02
C VAL A 34 2.37 -2.58 -8.73
N ASP A 35 2.19 -3.07 -9.95
CA ASP A 35 0.96 -2.89 -10.73
C ASP A 35 -0.16 -3.81 -10.19
N THR A 36 -0.74 -3.43 -9.06
CA THR A 36 -1.78 -4.20 -8.39
C THR A 36 -2.65 -3.33 -7.48
N PHE A 37 -3.80 -3.86 -7.10
CA PHE A 37 -4.59 -3.28 -6.04
C PHE A 37 -4.15 -3.78 -4.67
N VAL A 38 -3.97 -2.84 -3.74
CA VAL A 38 -3.58 -3.12 -2.36
C VAL A 38 -4.82 -3.18 -1.48
N PRO A 39 -5.14 -4.35 -0.88
CA PRO A 39 -6.24 -4.46 0.05
C PRO A 39 -5.86 -3.93 1.44
N THR A 40 -6.77 -3.19 2.07
CA THR A 40 -6.71 -2.75 3.47
C THR A 40 -8.04 -3.07 4.14
N VAL A 41 -8.01 -3.60 5.36
CA VAL A 41 -9.21 -3.96 6.12
C VAL A 41 -9.18 -3.27 7.48
N LEU A 42 -10.24 -2.55 7.82
CA LEU A 42 -10.41 -1.86 9.09
C LEU A 42 -11.66 -2.38 9.79
N ALA A 43 -11.52 -2.88 11.01
CA ALA A 43 -12.62 -3.42 11.80
C ALA A 43 -12.96 -2.50 12.98
N TYR A 44 -14.25 -2.17 13.12
CA TYR A 44 -14.79 -1.30 14.14
C TYR A 44 -15.88 -2.03 14.91
N ARG A 45 -15.74 -2.06 16.23
CA ARG A 45 -16.80 -2.55 17.13
C ARG A 45 -17.99 -1.59 17.11
N ALA A 46 -19.15 -2.11 17.47
CA ALA A 46 -20.33 -1.27 17.67
C ALA A 46 -20.12 -0.31 18.87
N PRO A 47 -20.72 0.89 18.84
CA PRO A 47 -21.42 1.48 17.71
C PRO A 47 -20.45 2.05 16.67
N ALA A 48 -20.72 1.81 15.38
CA ALA A 48 -20.01 2.43 14.27
C ALA A 48 -20.90 3.48 13.58
N PRO A 49 -20.34 4.52 12.92
CA PRO A 49 -21.11 5.52 12.17
C PRO A 49 -22.06 4.88 11.16
N SER A 50 -23.15 5.54 10.73
CA SER A 50 -24.05 5.03 9.69
C SER A 50 -23.38 4.98 8.31
N ASN A 51 -23.94 4.20 7.37
CA ASN A 51 -23.44 4.19 5.98
C ASN A 51 -23.56 5.57 5.33
N ASP A 52 -24.64 6.30 5.58
CA ASP A 52 -24.82 7.68 5.10
C ASP A 52 -23.71 8.61 5.60
N ALA A 53 -23.37 8.55 6.89
CA ALA A 53 -22.30 9.38 7.45
C ALA A 53 -20.94 9.05 6.82
N LEU A 54 -20.66 7.75 6.57
CA LEU A 54 -19.45 7.31 5.89
C LEU A 54 -19.42 7.79 4.43
N ARG A 55 -20.54 7.67 3.71
CA ARG A 55 -20.69 8.14 2.33
C ARG A 55 -20.53 9.66 2.22
N GLU A 56 -21.16 10.43 3.09
CA GLU A 56 -21.00 11.89 3.15
C GLU A 56 -19.57 12.32 3.46
N GLY A 57 -18.90 11.63 4.39
CA GLY A 57 -17.49 11.88 4.67
C GLY A 57 -16.61 11.55 3.47
N LEU A 58 -16.92 10.47 2.73
CA LEU A 58 -16.16 10.04 1.55
C LEU A 58 -16.25 11.07 0.43
N LEU A 59 -17.45 11.60 0.17
CA LEU A 59 -17.71 12.65 -0.81
C LEU A 59 -16.84 13.89 -0.58
N LYS A 60 -16.63 14.27 0.69
CA LYS A 60 -15.81 15.43 1.08
C LYS A 60 -14.32 15.12 1.01
N ALA A 61 -13.90 13.97 1.52
CA ALA A 61 -12.50 13.60 1.55
C ALA A 61 -11.94 13.43 0.14
N VAL A 62 -12.64 12.72 -0.75
CA VAL A 62 -12.16 12.48 -2.11
C VAL A 62 -12.09 13.75 -2.96
N ALA A 63 -12.80 14.83 -2.58
CA ALA A 63 -12.67 16.12 -3.26
C ALA A 63 -11.26 16.75 -3.10
N ALA A 64 -10.54 16.44 -2.01
CA ALA A 64 -9.13 16.80 -1.85
C ALA A 64 -8.19 15.92 -2.68
N TYR A 65 -8.64 14.74 -3.13
CA TYR A 65 -7.84 13.73 -3.81
C TYR A 65 -8.54 13.31 -5.11
N PRO A 66 -8.76 14.24 -6.06
CA PRO A 66 -9.57 13.99 -7.26
C PRO A 66 -9.04 12.82 -8.10
N HIS A 67 -7.72 12.61 -8.05
CA HIS A 67 -7.01 11.54 -8.73
C HIS A 67 -7.45 10.12 -8.25
N LEU A 68 -7.90 9.98 -7.00
CA LEU A 68 -8.46 8.73 -6.47
C LEU A 68 -9.88 8.44 -6.98
N ALA A 69 -10.57 9.47 -7.50
CA ALA A 69 -11.86 9.33 -8.19
C ALA A 69 -11.71 9.18 -9.71
N GLY A 70 -10.48 9.15 -10.22
CA GLY A 70 -10.16 8.97 -11.64
C GLY A 70 -10.07 7.51 -12.07
N ARG A 71 -9.48 7.30 -13.25
CA ARG A 71 -9.23 5.99 -13.87
C ARG A 71 -7.81 5.91 -14.40
N PHE A 72 -7.24 4.71 -14.42
CA PHE A 72 -6.04 4.47 -15.23
C PHE A 72 -6.44 4.29 -16.69
N ALA A 73 -5.72 4.98 -17.57
CA ALA A 73 -5.90 4.92 -19.01
C ALA A 73 -4.53 4.86 -19.71
N LEU A 74 -4.55 4.56 -21.01
CA LEU A 74 -3.37 4.57 -21.87
C LEU A 74 -3.46 5.75 -22.84
N ASP A 75 -2.36 6.43 -23.07
CA ASP A 75 -2.26 7.44 -24.13
C ASP A 75 -2.04 6.78 -25.50
N ASP A 76 -1.95 7.59 -26.55
CA ASP A 76 -1.77 7.12 -27.94
C ASP A 76 -0.44 6.38 -28.15
N GLN A 77 0.51 6.50 -27.22
CA GLN A 77 1.80 5.79 -27.23
C GLN A 77 1.78 4.55 -26.31
N GLY A 78 0.62 4.20 -25.75
CA GLY A 78 0.48 3.07 -24.83
C GLY A 78 1.05 3.34 -23.43
N ARG A 79 1.35 4.60 -23.07
CA ARG A 79 1.86 4.96 -21.75
C ARG A 79 0.69 5.14 -20.80
N ARG A 80 0.81 4.56 -19.61
CA ARG A 80 -0.22 4.67 -18.57
C ARG A 80 -0.20 6.06 -17.94
N PHE A 81 -1.38 6.64 -17.78
CA PHE A 81 -1.62 7.86 -17.03
C PHE A 81 -2.88 7.71 -16.17
N LEU A 82 -3.06 8.65 -15.25
CA LEU A 82 -4.25 8.75 -14.43
C LEU A 82 -5.18 9.83 -15.01
N ASP A 83 -6.31 9.39 -15.54
CA ASP A 83 -7.37 10.25 -16.04
C ASP A 83 -8.21 10.78 -14.88
N VAL A 84 -8.10 12.08 -14.57
CA VAL A 84 -8.83 12.72 -13.47
C VAL A 84 -10.24 13.11 -13.96
N ASN A 85 -10.97 12.11 -14.45
CA ASN A 85 -12.26 12.25 -15.13
C ASN A 85 -13.46 12.33 -14.19
N ASN A 86 -13.21 12.29 -12.88
CA ASN A 86 -14.24 12.40 -11.85
C ASN A 86 -15.34 11.32 -11.92
N GLU A 87 -15.01 10.12 -12.43
CA GLU A 87 -15.98 9.04 -12.50
C GLU A 87 -16.40 8.55 -11.11
N GLY A 88 -15.53 8.65 -10.10
CA GLY A 88 -15.84 8.39 -8.69
C GLY A 88 -15.13 7.18 -8.09
N VAL A 89 -15.40 6.94 -6.81
CA VAL A 89 -14.94 5.79 -6.02
C VAL A 89 -16.06 4.76 -5.96
N LEU A 90 -15.75 3.47 -6.16
CA LEU A 90 -16.75 2.41 -6.02
C LEU A 90 -17.07 2.18 -4.54
N LEU A 91 -18.33 2.34 -4.15
CA LEU A 91 -18.83 2.04 -2.80
C LEU A 91 -19.83 0.89 -2.85
N ILE A 92 -19.50 -0.20 -2.16
CA ILE A 92 -20.35 -1.37 -1.99
C ILE A 92 -20.83 -1.40 -0.54
N GLU A 93 -22.10 -1.64 -0.32
CA GLU A 93 -22.68 -1.84 1.01
C GLU A 93 -23.16 -3.28 1.13
N ALA A 94 -22.84 -3.92 2.25
CA ALA A 94 -23.20 -5.31 2.49
C ALA A 94 -23.65 -5.54 3.93
N ALA A 95 -24.61 -6.45 4.10
CA ALA A 95 -25.04 -6.98 5.39
C ALA A 95 -24.42 -8.36 5.63
N VAL A 96 -23.98 -8.58 6.87
CA VAL A 96 -23.35 -9.82 7.32
C VAL A 96 -24.17 -10.37 8.49
N PRO A 97 -24.89 -11.50 8.34
CA PRO A 97 -25.87 -11.99 9.30
C PRO A 97 -25.23 -12.72 10.52
N VAL A 98 -24.00 -12.37 10.88
CA VAL A 98 -23.26 -12.89 12.05
C VAL A 98 -22.66 -11.75 12.85
N ASP A 99 -22.17 -12.03 14.05
CA ASP A 99 -21.53 -11.01 14.89
C ASP A 99 -20.05 -10.87 14.52
N LEU A 100 -19.53 -9.65 14.63
CA LEU A 100 -18.15 -9.35 14.23
C LEU A 100 -17.12 -10.17 15.01
N ALA A 101 -17.40 -10.48 16.28
CA ALA A 101 -16.51 -11.28 17.13
C ALA A 101 -16.27 -12.68 16.56
N ASP A 102 -17.31 -13.31 16.00
CA ASP A 102 -17.23 -14.67 15.45
C ASP A 102 -16.31 -14.72 14.20
N VAL A 103 -16.19 -13.61 13.49
CA VAL A 103 -15.38 -13.49 12.27
C VAL A 103 -13.93 -13.10 12.57
N LEU A 104 -13.68 -12.25 13.57
CA LEU A 104 -12.32 -11.81 13.91
C LEU A 104 -11.47 -12.93 14.52
N VAL A 105 -12.08 -13.90 15.21
CA VAL A 105 -11.38 -15.07 15.77
C VAL A 105 -10.78 -15.95 14.66
N ALA A 106 -11.34 -15.92 13.45
CA ALA A 106 -10.89 -16.75 12.35
C ALA A 106 -9.62 -16.23 11.64
N ALA A 107 -9.01 -15.10 12.03
CA ALA A 107 -7.78 -14.52 11.46
C ALA A 107 -7.74 -14.28 9.92
N TYR A 108 -8.80 -14.64 9.19
CA TYR A 108 -8.88 -14.57 7.74
C TYR A 108 -9.85 -13.48 7.28
N THR A 109 -9.62 -12.25 7.71
CA THR A 109 -10.43 -11.08 7.30
C THR A 109 -10.23 -10.68 5.84
N PHE A 110 -9.30 -11.31 5.11
CA PHE A 110 -9.05 -11.03 3.69
C PHE A 110 -10.12 -11.59 2.75
N PHE A 111 -10.97 -12.54 3.18
CA PHE A 111 -11.95 -13.20 2.30
C PHE A 111 -13.29 -12.46 2.12
N PHE A 112 -13.49 -11.31 2.79
CA PHE A 112 -14.77 -10.57 2.71
C PHE A 112 -14.74 -9.37 1.76
N PHE A 113 -13.72 -9.27 0.90
CA PHE A 113 -13.70 -8.25 -0.14
C PHE A 113 -14.27 -8.85 -1.44
N ALA A 114 -15.43 -8.37 -1.87
CA ALA A 114 -15.89 -8.54 -3.24
C ALA A 114 -15.01 -7.63 -4.11
N TYR A 115 -13.85 -8.14 -4.49
CA TYR A 115 -13.01 -7.48 -5.48
C TYR A 115 -13.81 -7.39 -6.79
N ALA A 116 -14.10 -6.17 -7.25
CA ALA A 116 -14.63 -6.00 -8.59
C ALA A 116 -13.49 -6.35 -9.56
N GLY A 117 -13.62 -7.50 -10.21
CA GLY A 117 -12.62 -8.22 -11.01
C GLY A 117 -12.09 -7.50 -12.26
N GLU A 118 -12.11 -6.18 -12.31
CA GLU A 118 -11.63 -5.43 -13.47
C GLU A 118 -10.11 -5.29 -13.37
N HIS A 119 -9.42 -6.29 -13.89
CA HIS A 119 -7.96 -6.31 -13.90
C HIS A 119 -7.34 -5.33 -14.91
N TRP A 120 -8.10 -4.71 -15.81
CA TRP A 120 -7.55 -3.82 -16.84
C TRP A 120 -8.57 -2.78 -17.34
N GLY A 121 -8.18 -1.50 -17.36
CA GLY A 121 -8.85 -0.38 -18.05
C GLY A 121 -10.27 -0.06 -17.57
N GLY A 122 -10.44 1.04 -16.81
CA GLY A 122 -11.77 1.53 -16.39
C GLY A 122 -12.18 1.19 -14.96
N ALA A 123 -11.41 0.35 -14.25
CA ALA A 123 -11.62 0.10 -12.83
C ALA A 123 -11.43 1.37 -12.00
N ALA A 124 -12.28 1.56 -10.98
CA ALA A 124 -12.10 2.65 -10.03
C ALA A 124 -10.77 2.52 -9.29
N ALA A 125 -9.98 3.61 -9.26
CA ALA A 125 -8.68 3.62 -8.60
C ALA A 125 -8.77 3.29 -7.11
N VAL A 126 -9.92 3.56 -6.49
CA VAL A 126 -10.28 3.16 -5.13
C VAL A 126 -11.66 2.48 -5.14
N GLN A 127 -11.75 1.37 -4.41
CA GLN A 127 -12.96 0.60 -4.17
C GLN A 127 -13.11 0.38 -2.67
N ILE A 128 -14.32 0.55 -2.14
CA ILE A 128 -14.63 0.48 -0.72
C ILE A 128 -15.85 -0.41 -0.53
N GLN A 129 -15.78 -1.32 0.44
CA GLN A 129 -16.90 -2.16 0.85
C GLN A 129 -17.20 -1.99 2.34
N LEU A 130 -18.40 -1.54 2.65
CA LEU A 130 -18.92 -1.40 4.01
C LEU A 130 -19.69 -2.67 4.40
N ASN A 131 -19.12 -3.47 5.30
CA ASN A 131 -19.73 -4.70 5.78
C ASN A 131 -20.34 -4.49 7.17
N ARG A 132 -21.66 -4.45 7.26
CA ARG A 132 -22.41 -4.29 8.51
C ARG A 132 -22.75 -5.64 9.11
N TYR A 133 -22.29 -5.86 10.33
CA TYR A 133 -22.52 -7.08 11.08
C TYR A 133 -23.79 -6.96 11.92
N ARG A 134 -24.41 -8.11 12.23
CA ARG A 134 -25.63 -8.19 13.04
C ARG A 134 -25.51 -7.47 14.38
N CYS A 135 -24.34 -7.54 15.01
CA CYS A 135 -24.03 -6.85 16.27
C CYS A 135 -23.86 -5.32 16.15
N GLY A 136 -24.07 -4.72 14.97
CA GLY A 136 -23.82 -3.29 14.70
C GLY A 136 -22.35 -2.94 14.43
N GLY A 137 -21.46 -3.94 14.41
CA GLY A 137 -20.06 -3.78 14.03
C GLY A 137 -19.89 -3.49 12.54
N LEU A 138 -18.75 -2.94 12.17
CA LEU A 138 -18.42 -2.56 10.80
C LEU A 138 -17.03 -3.09 10.42
N VAL A 139 -16.93 -3.71 9.25
CA VAL A 139 -15.65 -3.91 8.57
C VAL A 139 -15.65 -3.08 7.29
N VAL A 140 -14.69 -2.16 7.19
CA VAL A 140 -14.41 -1.39 5.99
C VAL A 140 -13.30 -2.11 5.24
N GLY A 141 -13.65 -2.72 4.10
CA GLY A 141 -12.67 -3.17 3.12
C GLY A 141 -12.35 -2.04 2.16
N ILE A 142 -11.08 -1.86 1.84
CA ILE A 142 -10.60 -0.85 0.90
C ILE A 142 -9.62 -1.52 -0.04
N CYS A 143 -9.70 -1.19 -1.31
CA CYS A 143 -8.81 -1.69 -2.35
C CYS A 143 -8.42 -0.52 -3.23
N SER A 144 -7.13 -0.16 -3.23
CA SER A 144 -6.62 0.98 -3.98
C SER A 144 -5.48 0.56 -4.90
N HIS A 145 -5.46 1.08 -6.12
CA HIS A 145 -4.38 0.77 -7.06
C HIS A 145 -3.05 1.38 -6.58
N HIS A 146 -1.99 0.57 -6.46
CA HIS A 146 -0.74 1.00 -5.82
C HIS A 146 -0.02 2.11 -6.59
N GLN A 147 -0.19 2.17 -7.91
CA GLN A 147 0.38 3.25 -8.74
C GLN A 147 -0.36 4.59 -8.58
N ALA A 148 -1.52 4.62 -7.90
CA ALA A 148 -2.21 5.87 -7.60
C ALA A 148 -1.65 6.53 -6.34
N ALA A 149 -1.26 5.73 -5.34
CA ALA A 149 -0.77 6.21 -4.06
C ALA A 149 -0.02 5.12 -3.30
N ASP A 150 1.03 5.50 -2.59
CA ASP A 150 1.72 4.64 -1.65
C ASP A 150 0.93 4.51 -0.32
N GLY A 151 1.42 3.64 0.58
CA GLY A 151 0.77 3.41 1.88
C GLY A 151 0.67 4.66 2.75
N HIS A 152 1.62 5.59 2.65
CA HIS A 152 1.59 6.84 3.39
C HIS A 152 0.49 7.78 2.87
N SER A 153 0.44 7.99 1.55
CA SER A 153 -0.56 8.83 0.87
C SER A 153 -1.98 8.29 1.09
N MET A 154 -2.16 6.96 1.03
CA MET A 154 -3.44 6.33 1.36
C MET A 154 -3.82 6.51 2.83
N SER A 155 -2.86 6.45 3.76
CA SER A 155 -3.12 6.71 5.18
C SER A 155 -3.58 8.15 5.45
N MET A 156 -3.03 9.12 4.71
CA MET A 156 -3.49 10.51 4.74
C MET A 156 -4.94 10.62 4.26
N PHE A 157 -5.29 9.95 3.16
CA PHE A 157 -6.67 9.89 2.67
C PHE A 157 -7.62 9.24 3.69
N PHE A 158 -7.25 8.12 4.31
CA PHE A 158 -8.07 7.46 5.34
C PHE A 158 -8.31 8.36 6.55
N THR A 159 -7.27 9.10 6.96
CA THR A 159 -7.36 10.06 8.06
C THR A 159 -8.30 11.21 7.70
N ALA A 160 -8.17 11.77 6.49
CA ALA A 160 -9.06 12.82 5.99
C ALA A 160 -10.52 12.35 5.93
N TRP A 161 -10.76 11.13 5.45
CA TRP A 161 -12.09 10.53 5.42
C TRP A 161 -12.66 10.35 6.83
N ALA A 162 -11.89 9.77 7.76
CA ALA A 162 -12.32 9.63 9.14
C ALA A 162 -12.63 10.98 9.80
N SER A 163 -11.82 12.02 9.55
CA SER A 163 -12.07 13.38 10.03
C SER A 163 -13.35 13.97 9.43
N ALA A 164 -13.58 13.82 8.13
CA ALA A 164 -14.80 14.28 7.47
C ALA A 164 -16.07 13.65 8.06
N VAL A 165 -16.01 12.36 8.43
CA VAL A 165 -17.12 11.65 9.10
C VAL A 165 -17.37 12.21 10.50
N ARG A 166 -16.31 12.51 11.27
CA ARG A 166 -16.43 13.04 12.64
C ARG A 166 -16.90 14.50 12.67
N GLU A 167 -16.27 15.35 11.88
CA GLU A 167 -16.43 16.82 11.93
C GLU A 167 -17.64 17.31 11.11
N ARG A 168 -18.14 16.50 10.18
CA ARG A 168 -19.34 16.78 9.38
C ARG A 168 -19.29 18.15 8.70
N LYS A 169 -20.04 19.14 9.21
CA LYS A 169 -20.13 20.49 8.63
C LYS A 169 -18.88 21.33 8.94
N ASP A 170 -18.16 20.99 10.00
CA ASP A 170 -16.98 21.71 10.45
C ASP A 170 -15.69 21.15 9.81
N PHE A 171 -15.80 20.10 8.99
CA PHE A 171 -14.67 19.50 8.31
C PHE A 171 -14.01 20.51 7.37
N THR A 172 -12.70 20.67 7.53
CA THR A 172 -11.88 21.47 6.62
C THR A 172 -11.11 20.53 5.69
N THR A 173 -11.36 20.67 4.40
CA THR A 173 -10.72 19.87 3.36
C THR A 173 -9.20 20.08 3.39
N PRO A 174 -8.39 19.01 3.54
CA PRO A 174 -6.94 19.14 3.49
C PRO A 174 -6.51 19.57 2.08
N ALA A 175 -5.37 20.25 2.01
CA ALA A 175 -4.77 20.68 0.74
C ALA A 175 -3.51 19.83 0.45
N PRO A 176 -3.65 18.61 -0.08
CA PRO A 176 -2.51 17.79 -0.46
C PRO A 176 -1.76 18.43 -1.63
N PHE A 177 -0.45 18.21 -1.69
CA PHE A 177 0.34 18.57 -2.86
C PHE A 177 0.16 17.50 -3.94
N LEU A 178 -0.49 17.86 -5.05
CA LEU A 178 -0.89 16.92 -6.10
C LEU A 178 -0.14 17.10 -7.42
N ASP A 179 0.73 18.10 -7.52
CA ASP A 179 1.53 18.34 -8.72
C ASP A 179 2.69 17.34 -8.80
N ARG A 180 2.39 16.16 -9.35
CA ARG A 180 3.33 15.05 -9.48
C ARG A 180 4.56 15.41 -10.32
N ALA A 181 4.39 16.23 -11.35
CA ALA A 181 5.48 16.63 -12.24
C ALA A 181 6.57 17.41 -11.49
N ARG A 182 6.21 18.14 -10.43
CA ARG A 182 7.16 18.87 -9.58
C ARG A 182 7.86 18.02 -8.53
N THR A 183 7.39 16.79 -8.30
CA THR A 183 8.00 15.88 -7.30
C THR A 183 9.16 15.07 -7.86
N THR A 184 9.22 14.90 -9.19
CA THR A 184 10.24 14.09 -9.87
C THR A 184 10.81 14.85 -11.06
N VAL A 185 11.61 15.87 -10.76
CA VAL A 185 12.26 16.69 -11.78
C VAL A 185 13.67 16.13 -12.05
N PRO A 186 13.96 15.63 -13.26
CA PRO A 186 15.31 15.18 -13.59
C PRO A 186 16.27 16.36 -13.65
N ARG A 187 17.56 16.09 -13.47
CA ARG A 187 18.62 17.09 -13.71
C ARG A 187 18.59 17.55 -15.17
N SER A 188 19.08 18.77 -15.43
CA SER A 188 19.15 19.34 -16.79
C SER A 188 19.82 18.41 -17.81
N THR A 189 20.79 17.62 -17.36
CA THR A 189 21.31 16.46 -18.07
C THR A 189 21.09 15.24 -17.20
N PRO A 190 20.14 14.34 -17.55
CA PRO A 190 19.91 13.13 -16.78
C PRO A 190 21.18 12.28 -16.70
N THR A 191 21.64 12.01 -15.48
CA THR A 191 22.91 11.31 -15.23
C THR A 191 22.72 10.19 -14.20
N PRO A 192 21.95 9.12 -14.50
CA PRO A 192 21.78 8.02 -13.56
C PRO A 192 23.13 7.38 -13.24
N VAL A 193 23.48 7.30 -11.95
CA VAL A 193 24.78 6.79 -11.47
C VAL A 193 24.69 5.38 -10.86
N PHE A 194 23.46 4.88 -10.62
CA PHE A 194 23.21 3.52 -10.18
C PHE A 194 22.51 2.70 -11.26
N ASP A 195 22.72 1.37 -11.21
CA ASP A 195 22.04 0.42 -12.09
C ASP A 195 20.60 0.16 -11.60
N HIS A 196 19.69 1.05 -11.97
CA HIS A 196 18.27 0.96 -11.63
C HIS A 196 17.53 -0.09 -12.45
N ARG A 197 18.07 -0.46 -13.63
CA ARG A 197 17.47 -1.46 -14.53
C ARG A 197 17.56 -2.88 -13.99
N SER A 198 18.52 -3.21 -13.12
CA SER A 198 18.61 -4.53 -12.49
C SER A 198 18.05 -4.58 -11.07
N ARG A 199 17.72 -3.42 -10.49
CA ARG A 199 17.33 -3.26 -9.09
C ARG A 199 15.84 -3.02 -8.92
N GLU A 200 15.34 -1.92 -9.48
CA GLU A 200 13.94 -1.48 -9.34
C GLU A 200 13.06 -2.00 -10.48
N PHE A 201 13.61 -2.08 -11.68
CA PHE A 201 12.94 -2.69 -12.82
C PHE A 201 13.51 -4.10 -13.01
N THR A 202 12.68 -5.12 -13.23
CA THR A 202 13.16 -6.46 -13.58
C THR A 202 12.97 -6.67 -15.08
N CYS A 203 14.01 -6.43 -15.86
CA CYS A 203 14.05 -6.83 -17.27
C CYS A 203 14.45 -8.30 -17.36
N GLY A 204 13.48 -9.20 -17.50
CA GLY A 204 13.56 -10.52 -18.19
C GLY A 204 14.59 -11.60 -17.79
N ASP A 205 15.75 -11.24 -17.23
CA ASP A 205 16.95 -12.10 -17.13
C ASP A 205 17.32 -12.47 -15.68
N GLY A 206 16.41 -12.25 -14.72
CA GLY A 206 16.61 -12.68 -13.33
C GLY A 206 16.50 -14.20 -13.19
N ASP A 207 17.33 -14.79 -12.32
CA ASP A 207 17.29 -16.22 -11.95
C ASP A 207 15.84 -16.73 -11.91
N THR A 208 15.54 -17.71 -12.77
CA THR A 208 14.21 -18.32 -12.89
C THR A 208 13.94 -19.19 -11.66
N TYR A 209 13.51 -18.57 -10.57
CA TYR A 209 12.92 -19.31 -9.47
C TYR A 209 11.63 -19.97 -9.98
N ALA A 210 11.44 -21.25 -9.65
CA ALA A 210 10.20 -21.94 -9.95
C ALA A 210 9.03 -21.14 -9.33
N VAL A 211 8.10 -20.70 -10.17
CA VAL A 211 6.89 -20.00 -9.71
C VAL A 211 6.12 -20.96 -8.80
N VAL A 212 6.04 -20.62 -7.52
CA VAL A 212 5.25 -21.40 -6.56
C VAL A 212 3.78 -21.06 -6.77
N PRO A 213 2.90 -22.06 -7.01
CA PRO A 213 1.47 -21.84 -7.09
C PRO A 213 0.93 -21.09 -5.87
N MET A 214 0.09 -20.08 -6.10
CA MET A 214 -0.42 -19.19 -5.03
C MET A 214 -1.22 -19.94 -3.95
N ASP A 215 -1.87 -21.05 -4.28
CA ASP A 215 -2.63 -21.90 -3.36
C ASP A 215 -1.73 -22.59 -2.31
N ARG A 216 -0.45 -22.80 -2.66
CA ARG A 216 0.59 -23.31 -1.77
C ARG A 216 1.18 -22.24 -0.85
N ILE A 217 0.89 -20.96 -1.09
CA ILE A 217 1.35 -19.85 -0.25
C ILE A 217 0.28 -19.56 0.80
N LYS A 218 0.68 -19.55 2.07
CA LYS A 218 -0.19 -19.21 3.19
C LYS A 218 0.33 -17.98 3.91
N ASN A 219 -0.58 -17.06 4.24
CA ASN A 219 -0.28 -15.91 5.07
C ASN A 219 -0.27 -16.33 6.54
N LEU A 220 0.76 -15.92 7.27
CA LEU A 220 0.91 -16.14 8.71
C LEU A 220 1.00 -14.80 9.42
N THR A 221 0.17 -14.60 10.44
CA THR A 221 0.28 -13.46 11.35
C THR A 221 1.14 -13.85 12.54
N VAL A 222 2.28 -13.17 12.71
CA VAL A 222 3.21 -13.42 13.81
C VAL A 222 3.15 -12.25 14.78
N HIS A 223 2.76 -12.51 16.03
CA HIS A 223 2.74 -11.50 17.09
C HIS A 223 4.08 -11.45 17.82
N PHE A 224 4.76 -10.30 17.77
CA PHE A 224 5.97 -10.04 18.55
C PHE A 224 5.63 -9.17 19.75
N THR A 225 5.73 -9.72 20.95
CA THR A 225 5.44 -8.99 22.20
C THR A 225 6.47 -7.89 22.46
N ALA A 226 6.12 -6.90 23.29
CA ALA A 226 7.04 -5.84 23.68
C ALA A 226 8.29 -6.38 24.38
N GLU A 227 8.11 -7.38 25.24
CA GLU A 227 9.18 -8.12 25.93
C GLU A 227 10.12 -8.79 24.91
N PHE A 228 9.56 -9.55 23.95
CA PHE A 228 10.36 -10.19 22.91
C PHE A 228 11.17 -9.16 22.09
N VAL A 229 10.57 -8.03 21.74
CA VAL A 229 11.26 -6.96 21.01
C VAL A 229 12.37 -6.33 21.87
N ALA A 230 12.15 -6.15 23.17
CA ALA A 230 13.16 -5.63 24.09
C ALA A 230 14.37 -6.59 24.19
N ASP A 231 14.12 -7.88 24.39
CA ASP A 231 15.16 -8.92 24.42
C ASP A 231 15.91 -9.03 23.11
N LEU A 232 15.21 -8.90 21.99
CA LEU A 232 15.82 -8.92 20.67
C LEU A 232 16.73 -7.71 20.47
N LYS A 233 16.32 -6.52 20.91
CA LYS A 233 17.17 -5.31 20.88
C LYS A 233 18.39 -5.46 21.79
N ALA A 234 18.26 -6.07 22.96
CA ALA A 234 19.39 -6.36 23.84
C ALA A 234 20.41 -7.28 23.15
N ARG A 235 19.95 -8.31 22.42
CA ARG A 235 20.80 -9.23 21.63
C ARG A 235 21.51 -8.57 20.44
N VAL A 236 21.01 -7.44 19.95
CA VAL A 236 21.71 -6.65 18.91
C VAL A 236 22.96 -6.00 19.48
N GLY A 237 22.97 -5.64 20.77
CA GLY A 237 24.14 -5.05 21.45
C GLY A 237 24.50 -3.63 20.99
N ALA A 238 23.63 -2.99 20.20
CA ALA A 238 23.81 -1.63 19.69
C ALA A 238 22.46 -0.94 19.48
N ARG A 239 22.45 0.39 19.32
CA ARG A 239 21.23 1.16 19.02
C ARG A 239 20.64 0.66 17.70
N CYS A 240 19.39 0.22 17.73
CA CYS A 240 18.65 -0.22 16.55
C CYS A 240 17.17 0.14 16.64
N SER A 241 16.54 0.36 15.49
CA SER A 241 15.09 0.57 15.45
C SER A 241 14.35 -0.76 15.62
N ARG A 242 13.08 -0.70 16.03
CA ARG A 242 12.20 -1.89 16.07
C ARG A 242 12.09 -2.55 14.69
N PHE A 243 12.06 -1.74 13.63
CA PHE A 243 12.05 -2.23 12.25
C PHE A 243 13.33 -3.02 11.93
N GLN A 244 14.50 -2.46 12.20
CA GLN A 244 15.78 -3.12 11.92
C GLN A 244 15.93 -4.44 12.66
N CYS A 245 15.61 -4.48 13.96
CA CYS A 245 15.78 -5.71 14.74
C CYS A 245 14.78 -6.80 14.32
N LEU A 246 13.51 -6.45 14.09
CA LEU A 246 12.52 -7.42 13.62
C LEU A 246 12.80 -7.90 12.20
N LEU A 247 13.24 -7.02 11.30
CA LEU A 247 13.63 -7.41 9.94
C LEU A 247 14.82 -8.37 9.96
N ALA A 248 15.84 -8.11 10.78
CA ALA A 248 16.96 -9.04 10.98
C ALA A 248 16.49 -10.40 11.51
N HIS A 249 15.57 -10.39 12.48
CA HIS A 249 15.00 -11.62 13.03
C HIS A 249 14.20 -12.43 12.02
N VAL A 250 13.25 -11.79 11.33
CA VAL A 250 12.45 -12.43 10.30
C VAL A 250 13.34 -12.94 9.17
N TRP A 251 14.35 -12.19 8.74
CA TRP A 251 15.30 -12.63 7.72
C TRP A 251 16.03 -13.91 8.16
N LYS A 252 16.63 -13.93 9.36
CA LYS A 252 17.28 -15.14 9.89
C LYS A 252 16.32 -16.34 9.96
N LYS A 253 15.07 -16.13 10.39
CA LYS A 253 14.09 -17.22 10.52
C LYS A 253 13.57 -17.73 9.18
N ILE A 254 13.32 -16.85 8.21
CA ILE A 254 12.94 -17.25 6.85
C ILE A 254 14.10 -18.00 6.18
N THR A 255 15.33 -17.52 6.31
CA THR A 255 16.51 -18.21 5.77
C THR A 255 16.66 -19.60 6.34
N ALA A 256 16.50 -19.77 7.65
CA ALA A 256 16.53 -21.09 8.29
C ALA A 256 15.38 -22.00 7.83
N ALA A 257 14.17 -21.46 7.70
CA ALA A 257 12.99 -22.23 7.29
C ALA A 257 13.02 -22.67 5.82
N ARG A 258 13.76 -21.95 4.96
CA ARG A 258 13.92 -22.29 3.54
C ARG A 258 14.99 -23.37 3.30
N ASP A 259 15.82 -23.66 4.30
CA ASP A 259 16.89 -24.67 4.23
C ASP A 259 17.75 -24.55 2.95
N LEU A 260 18.15 -23.32 2.64
CA LEU A 260 18.93 -23.01 1.44
C LEU A 260 20.39 -23.44 1.60
N LYS A 261 21.09 -23.60 0.47
CA LYS A 261 22.51 -23.96 0.48
C LYS A 261 23.32 -22.85 1.19
N PRO A 262 24.34 -23.18 2.00
CA PRO A 262 25.13 -22.20 2.73
C PRO A 262 25.79 -21.11 1.86
N GLU A 263 26.12 -21.44 0.61
CA GLU A 263 26.76 -20.58 -0.40
C GLU A 263 25.75 -19.70 -1.16
N GLU A 264 24.46 -20.01 -1.08
CA GLU A 264 23.42 -19.25 -1.75
C GLU A 264 23.30 -17.85 -1.11
N PHE A 265 22.97 -16.84 -1.92
CA PHE A 265 22.79 -15.47 -1.44
C PHE A 265 21.32 -15.17 -1.18
N THR A 266 21.04 -14.49 -0.06
CA THR A 266 19.70 -13.93 0.23
C THR A 266 19.69 -12.40 0.03
N LYS A 267 18.52 -11.75 -0.03
CA LYS A 267 18.42 -10.39 -0.58
C LYS A 267 18.88 -9.29 0.40
N VAL A 268 19.59 -8.28 -0.15
CA VAL A 268 20.85 -7.69 0.34
C VAL A 268 21.95 -8.77 0.29
N ARG A 269 22.65 -8.91 -0.85
CA ARG A 269 23.57 -10.02 -1.22
C ARG A 269 24.51 -10.45 -0.07
N VAL A 270 23.99 -11.27 0.84
CA VAL A 270 24.69 -11.87 1.99
C VAL A 270 24.45 -13.37 1.93
N ALA A 271 25.53 -14.14 2.09
CA ALA A 271 25.45 -15.59 2.01
C ALA A 271 24.57 -16.15 3.13
N VAL A 272 23.83 -17.23 2.85
CA VAL A 272 22.94 -17.90 3.81
C VAL A 272 23.68 -18.21 5.12
N ARG A 273 24.90 -18.75 5.04
CA ARG A 273 25.73 -19.03 6.22
C ARG A 273 26.01 -17.78 7.05
N ASP A 274 26.25 -16.63 6.41
CA ASP A 274 26.60 -15.39 7.10
C ASP A 274 25.36 -14.83 7.81
N VAL A 275 24.20 -14.88 7.15
CA VAL A 275 22.93 -14.48 7.78
C VAL A 275 22.63 -15.36 8.99
N LEU A 276 22.80 -16.68 8.89
CA LEU A 276 22.46 -17.63 9.95
C LEU A 276 23.45 -17.59 11.11
N ASN A 277 24.75 -17.55 10.82
CA ASN A 277 25.81 -17.69 11.83
C ASN A 277 26.25 -16.36 12.45
N SER A 278 25.97 -15.22 11.82
CA SER A 278 26.34 -13.91 12.37
C SER A 278 25.45 -13.50 13.55
N SER A 279 26.00 -12.62 14.40
CA SER A 279 25.24 -11.97 15.47
C SER A 279 24.08 -11.13 14.91
N TYR A 280 23.07 -10.86 15.75
CA TYR A 280 22.01 -9.91 15.40
C TYR A 280 22.56 -8.51 15.12
N GLY A 281 23.60 -8.10 15.84
CA GLY A 281 24.32 -6.84 15.61
C GLY A 281 24.83 -6.72 14.18
N SER A 282 25.49 -7.76 13.68
CA SER A 282 26.04 -7.79 12.32
C SER A 282 24.95 -7.71 11.25
N VAL A 283 23.89 -8.50 11.37
CA VAL A 283 22.78 -8.49 10.40
C VAL A 283 22.04 -7.14 10.42
N VAL A 284 21.85 -6.55 11.61
CA VAL A 284 21.28 -5.21 11.75
C VAL A 284 22.18 -4.14 11.13
N GLY A 285 23.51 -4.28 11.25
CA GLY A 285 24.48 -3.41 10.59
C GLY A 285 24.30 -3.41 9.07
N VAL A 286 24.25 -4.60 8.46
CA VAL A 286 24.00 -4.75 7.01
C VAL A 286 22.70 -4.06 6.58
N ILE A 287 21.60 -4.26 7.32
CA ILE A 287 20.31 -3.61 7.04
C ILE A 287 20.45 -2.09 7.14
N ARG A 288 21.11 -1.60 8.19
CA ARG A 288 21.31 -0.15 8.39
C ARG A 288 22.09 0.46 7.24
N ASP A 289 23.17 -0.16 6.80
CA ASP A 289 24.01 0.33 5.72
C ASP A 289 23.30 0.26 4.36
N ALA A 290 22.42 -0.73 4.18
CA ALA A 290 21.55 -0.79 3.00
C ALA A 290 20.52 0.36 2.99
N VAL A 291 19.88 0.63 4.12
CA VAL A 291 18.93 1.76 4.25
C VAL A 291 19.64 3.10 4.08
N ALA A 292 20.83 3.28 4.66
CA ALA A 292 21.59 4.52 4.57
C ALA A 292 22.09 4.84 3.16
N ARG A 293 22.17 3.84 2.26
CA ARG A 293 22.52 4.02 0.85
C ARG A 293 21.38 4.54 -0.03
N ILE A 294 20.15 4.59 0.50
CA ILE A 294 19.01 5.21 -0.17
C ILE A 294 18.93 6.66 0.30
N ASP A 295 19.84 7.46 -0.22
CA ASP A 295 19.97 8.89 0.08
C ASP A 295 19.47 9.75 -1.09
N ASP A 296 19.65 11.07 -0.97
CA ASP A 296 19.18 12.04 -1.98
C ASP A 296 19.84 11.79 -3.35
N GLU A 297 21.10 11.33 -3.40
CA GLU A 297 21.79 11.00 -4.65
C GLU A 297 21.18 9.76 -5.30
N TYR A 298 20.87 8.72 -4.52
CA TYR A 298 20.16 7.55 -5.01
C TYR A 298 18.80 7.90 -5.61
N VAL A 299 18.03 8.73 -4.89
CA VAL A 299 16.71 9.20 -5.31
C VAL A 299 16.81 10.02 -6.59
N GLN A 300 17.74 10.97 -6.68
CA GLN A 300 17.92 11.78 -7.88
C GLN A 300 18.42 10.95 -9.08
N SER A 301 19.32 10.00 -8.85
CA SER A 301 19.76 9.05 -9.88
C SER A 301 18.60 8.25 -10.44
N PHE A 302 17.66 7.85 -9.58
CA PHE A 302 16.47 7.11 -9.99
C PHE A 302 15.49 7.98 -10.79
N VAL A 303 15.31 9.25 -10.39
CA VAL A 303 14.52 10.24 -11.14
C VAL A 303 15.11 10.49 -12.53
N ASP A 304 16.43 10.60 -12.63
CA ASP A 304 17.11 10.76 -13.93
C ASP A 304 17.05 9.52 -14.83
N PHE A 305 16.86 8.33 -14.24
CA PHE A 305 16.76 7.07 -14.98
C PHE A 305 15.39 6.90 -15.65
N GLY A 306 14.31 7.33 -15.00
CA GLY A 306 12.92 7.00 -15.36
C GLY A 306 12.33 7.81 -16.50
#